data_AF-A0A7W8UAC1-F1
#
_entry.id   AF-A0A7W8UAC1-F1
#
_cell.length_a   1.000
_cell.length_b   1.000
_cell.length_c   1.000
_cell.angle_alpha   90.00
_cell.angle_beta   90.00
_cell.angle_gamma   90.00
#
_symmetry.space_group_name_H-M   'P 1'
#
loop_
_entity.id
_entity.type
_entity.pdbx_description
1 polymer ?
#
loop_
_entity_poly.entity_id
_entity_poly.type
_entity_poly.pdbx_seq_one_letter_code
_entity_poly.pdbx_strand_id
1 'polypeptide(L)'
;MMFLKSASLMLCTAALAIMTSSANAAEKHEIYKLLPNSALSGVIDPEMADRSGIAKALPTAPRDASKKLVIGWSEITLGNPWFVSVIDTAKAKAAEYGYELDVQVADGDPAKTSAQIDAFIAKKVDVIVLDPTDLAAAAADAQRAVDAGIPVIALGTVPDDSPIVTTVLFNPYGNGFEAGRFVAQHYGADKPIKAAAILGTVGNSTSESRVNGMITGIIYERAQQLGLNLSKEDAMLAGFNKFQELKTGGAFDYPEVKFSVVSMGVGFWTEEGGLDAAEDILTAHSSKLDIILAENDFMGMGALRALENQGLKGKIQVANAADGFRTALDLVKSGDMLVTGLCSGSHTGEGVITLINQIFDKGFDANNLPLGSYYPSRVVTKENADEFIDPDTANPFFRYTVPAFKTIGDIRS
;
A
#
# COMPACT_ATOMS: atom_id res chain seq x y z
N MET A 1 59.19 -71.75 7.16
CA MET A 1 59.07 -72.04 5.71
C MET A 1 57.80 -71.36 5.25
N MET A 2 57.72 -70.39 4.34
CA MET A 2 58.56 -70.02 3.20
C MET A 2 58.34 -68.51 2.91
N PHE A 3 59.40 -67.81 2.49
CA PHE A 3 59.37 -66.43 1.97
C PHE A 3 58.81 -66.37 0.54
N LEU A 4 58.25 -65.21 0.12
CA LEU A 4 58.50 -64.43 -1.12
C LEU A 4 57.35 -63.39 -1.30
N LYS A 5 57.55 -62.07 -1.14
CA LYS A 5 58.09 -61.03 -2.05
C LYS A 5 57.19 -60.60 -3.23
N SER A 6 56.97 -59.27 -3.30
CA SER A 6 56.61 -58.39 -4.45
C SER A 6 55.10 -58.27 -4.78
N ALA A 7 54.50 -57.13 -5.11
CA ALA A 7 55.04 -55.89 -5.67
C ALA A 7 54.20 -54.65 -5.27
N SER A 8 54.88 -53.52 -5.11
CA SER A 8 54.31 -52.18 -4.93
C SER A 8 53.79 -51.63 -6.27
N LEU A 9 52.54 -51.16 -6.30
CA LEU A 9 52.03 -50.30 -7.35
C LEU A 9 51.63 -48.96 -6.71
N MET A 10 52.43 -47.94 -6.98
CA MET A 10 52.29 -46.57 -6.50
C MET A 10 51.23 -45.88 -7.36
N LEU A 11 50.01 -45.70 -6.83
CA LEU A 11 48.99 -44.88 -7.49
C LEU A 11 49.18 -43.42 -7.07
N CYS A 12 49.78 -42.62 -7.95
CA CYS A 12 49.68 -41.16 -7.89
C CYS A 12 48.22 -40.76 -8.11
N THR A 13 47.54 -40.32 -7.05
CA THR A 13 46.30 -39.55 -7.18
C THR A 13 46.66 -38.07 -7.05
N ALA A 14 46.65 -37.37 -8.18
CA ALA A 14 46.68 -35.92 -8.21
C ALA A 14 45.37 -35.41 -7.60
N ALA A 15 45.44 -34.86 -6.39
CA ALA A 15 44.32 -34.13 -5.80
C ALA A 15 44.17 -32.81 -6.57
N LEU A 16 43.21 -32.79 -7.51
CA LEU A 16 42.75 -31.57 -8.14
C LEU A 16 41.97 -30.78 -7.08
N ALA A 17 42.60 -29.76 -6.50
CA ALA A 17 41.93 -28.82 -5.63
C ALA A 17 40.91 -28.04 -6.47
N ILE A 18 39.64 -28.43 -6.36
CA ILE A 18 38.52 -27.64 -6.87
C ILE A 18 38.47 -26.38 -6.00
N MET A 19 39.01 -25.27 -6.51
CA MET A 19 38.68 -23.96 -5.98
C MET A 19 37.21 -23.68 -6.34
N THR A 20 36.29 -24.01 -5.43
CA THR A 20 34.95 -23.46 -5.46
C THR A 20 35.06 -21.98 -5.16
N SER A 21 34.96 -21.15 -6.19
CA SER A 21 34.62 -19.74 -6.01
C SER A 21 33.24 -19.68 -5.37
N SER A 22 33.17 -19.42 -4.07
CA SER A 22 31.95 -18.90 -3.48
C SER A 22 31.76 -17.50 -4.05
N ALA A 23 30.99 -17.40 -5.13
CA ALA A 23 30.38 -16.13 -5.48
C ALA A 23 29.59 -15.69 -4.23
N ASN A 24 30.00 -14.60 -3.60
CA ASN A 24 29.21 -13.95 -2.56
C ASN A 24 27.84 -13.66 -3.19
N ALA A 25 26.80 -14.41 -2.83
CA ALA A 25 25.45 -13.90 -2.95
C ALA A 25 25.44 -12.57 -2.21
N ALA A 26 25.12 -11.47 -2.89
CA ALA A 26 25.02 -10.17 -2.23
C ALA A 26 24.02 -10.32 -1.07
N GLU A 27 24.40 -9.86 0.11
CA GLU A 27 23.52 -9.95 1.27
C GLU A 27 22.26 -9.12 0.99
N LYS A 28 21.08 -9.70 1.25
CA LYS A 28 19.79 -9.03 1.10
C LYS A 28 19.80 -7.69 1.86
N HIS A 29 19.41 -6.61 1.18
CA HIS A 29 19.42 -5.28 1.78
C HIS A 29 18.51 -5.22 3.03
N GLU A 30 18.92 -4.47 4.05
CA GLU A 30 18.24 -4.44 5.36
C GLU A 30 16.76 -4.05 5.26
N ILE A 31 16.43 -3.10 4.38
CA ILE A 31 15.04 -2.70 4.13
C ILE A 31 14.11 -3.87 3.83
N TYR A 32 14.58 -4.87 3.08
CA TYR A 32 13.75 -6.03 2.71
C TYR A 32 13.68 -7.07 3.82
N LYS A 33 14.56 -7.03 4.82
CA LYS A 33 14.47 -7.86 6.03
C LYS A 33 13.42 -7.35 7.02
N LEU A 34 13.01 -6.09 6.87
CA LEU A 34 11.93 -5.48 7.65
C LEU A 34 10.55 -5.84 7.13
N LEU A 35 10.43 -6.55 6.01
CA LEU A 35 9.13 -6.94 5.44
C LEU A 35 8.62 -8.27 6.04
N PRO A 36 7.30 -8.41 6.26
CA PRO A 36 6.26 -7.38 6.12
C PRO A 36 6.25 -6.38 7.30
N ASN A 37 5.87 -5.13 7.02
CA ASN A 37 5.72 -4.08 8.02
C ASN A 37 4.66 -3.07 7.59
N SER A 38 3.91 -2.51 8.54
CA SER A 38 2.86 -1.51 8.31
C SER A 38 3.35 -0.29 7.54
N ALA A 39 4.57 0.19 7.79
CA ALA A 39 5.12 1.35 7.09
C ALA A 39 5.74 1.01 5.71
N LEU A 40 5.73 -0.27 5.29
CA LEU A 40 6.38 -0.74 4.05
C LEU A 40 5.43 -1.52 3.11
N SER A 41 4.12 -1.50 3.35
CA SER A 41 3.10 -1.94 2.39
C SER A 41 3.32 -1.28 1.02
N GLY A 42 3.49 -2.07 -0.03
CA GLY A 42 3.82 -1.59 -1.37
C GLY A 42 5.30 -1.64 -1.75
N VAL A 43 6.21 -1.87 -0.80
CA VAL A 43 7.61 -2.15 -1.12
C VAL A 43 7.71 -3.56 -1.72
N ILE A 44 8.30 -3.64 -2.92
CA ILE A 44 8.48 -4.89 -3.66
C ILE A 44 9.89 -5.40 -3.38
N ASP A 45 9.99 -6.49 -2.63
CA ASP A 45 11.25 -7.22 -2.45
C ASP A 45 11.55 -8.03 -3.73
N PRO A 46 12.68 -7.75 -4.42
CA PRO A 46 13.04 -8.47 -5.65
C PRO A 46 13.24 -9.98 -5.41
N GLU A 47 13.50 -10.38 -4.17
CA GLU A 47 13.69 -11.77 -3.77
C GLU A 47 12.48 -12.35 -3.02
N MET A 48 11.31 -11.68 -3.01
CA MET A 48 10.14 -12.05 -2.20
C MET A 48 9.76 -13.53 -2.30
N ALA A 49 9.63 -14.23 -1.18
CA ALA A 49 9.42 -15.68 -1.18
C ALA A 49 8.11 -16.10 -1.88
N ASP A 50 8.15 -17.28 -2.51
CA ASP A 50 6.97 -17.90 -3.10
C ASP A 50 5.91 -18.21 -2.03
N ARG A 51 4.62 -18.01 -2.35
CA ARG A 51 3.49 -18.23 -1.44
C ARG A 51 2.68 -19.48 -1.76
N SER A 52 3.04 -20.28 -2.77
CA SER A 52 2.27 -21.46 -3.21
C SER A 52 2.13 -22.55 -2.14
N GLY A 53 3.05 -22.60 -1.17
CA GLY A 53 3.01 -23.54 -0.04
C GLY A 53 2.04 -23.15 1.09
N ILE A 54 1.47 -21.95 1.06
CA ILE A 54 0.50 -21.48 2.07
C ILE A 54 -0.89 -21.99 1.68
N ALA A 55 -1.60 -22.65 2.59
CA ALA A 55 -2.99 -23.02 2.39
C ALA A 55 -3.89 -21.77 2.42
N LYS A 56 -4.65 -21.52 1.35
CA LYS A 56 -5.51 -20.32 1.19
C LYS A 56 -6.97 -20.66 0.95
N ALA A 57 -7.34 -21.93 1.17
CA ALA A 57 -8.66 -22.49 0.89
C ALA A 57 -9.18 -22.18 -0.54
N LEU A 58 -8.29 -22.09 -1.53
CA LEU A 58 -8.68 -21.85 -2.92
C LEU A 58 -9.57 -23.00 -3.44
N PRO A 59 -10.56 -22.71 -4.30
CA PRO A 59 -11.41 -23.75 -4.88
C PRO A 59 -10.57 -24.74 -5.70
N THR A 60 -10.73 -26.04 -5.43
CA THR A 60 -10.00 -27.12 -6.11
C THR A 60 -10.79 -27.76 -7.25
N ALA A 61 -12.06 -27.42 -7.39
CA ALA A 61 -12.94 -27.87 -8.46
C ALA A 61 -13.75 -26.68 -9.00
N PRO A 62 -14.15 -26.70 -10.29
CA PRO A 62 -15.04 -25.69 -10.85
C PRO A 62 -16.34 -25.61 -10.04
N ARG A 63 -16.84 -24.39 -9.80
CA ARG A 63 -18.13 -24.24 -9.11
C ARG A 63 -19.28 -24.74 -9.97
N ASP A 64 -20.38 -25.08 -9.31
CA ASP A 64 -21.66 -25.33 -9.96
C ASP A 64 -22.24 -24.00 -10.47
N ALA A 65 -22.21 -23.80 -11.79
CA ALA A 65 -22.71 -22.58 -12.42
C ALA A 65 -24.21 -22.33 -12.20
N SER A 66 -24.98 -23.34 -11.76
CA SER A 66 -26.40 -23.18 -11.41
C SER A 66 -26.62 -22.53 -10.04
N LYS A 67 -25.59 -22.48 -9.20
CA LYS A 67 -25.62 -21.82 -7.88
C LYS A 67 -25.00 -20.44 -7.97
N LYS A 68 -25.63 -19.48 -7.30
CA LYS A 68 -25.04 -18.15 -7.11
C LYS A 68 -23.85 -18.26 -6.17
N LEU A 69 -22.76 -17.58 -6.52
CA LEU A 69 -21.62 -17.38 -5.65
C LEU A 69 -22.00 -16.33 -4.60
N VAL A 70 -21.79 -16.64 -3.33
CA VAL A 70 -22.07 -15.75 -2.18
C VAL A 70 -20.77 -15.23 -1.62
N ILE A 71 -20.64 -13.90 -1.59
CA ILE A 71 -19.48 -13.17 -1.07
C ILE A 71 -19.88 -12.54 0.26
N GLY A 72 -19.17 -12.88 1.34
CA GLY A 72 -19.23 -12.12 2.59
C GLY A 72 -18.23 -10.98 2.54
N TRP A 73 -18.64 -9.75 2.82
CA TRP A 73 -17.78 -8.57 2.75
C TRP A 73 -17.81 -7.79 4.05
N SER A 74 -16.66 -7.69 4.72
CA SER A 74 -16.45 -6.88 5.92
C SER A 74 -15.72 -5.59 5.55
N GLU A 75 -16.43 -4.47 5.50
CA GLU A 75 -15.88 -3.14 5.19
C GLU A 75 -15.46 -2.41 6.48
N ILE A 76 -14.31 -1.74 6.47
CA ILE A 76 -13.81 -1.05 7.66
C ILE A 76 -14.74 0.08 8.11
N THR A 77 -15.26 0.87 7.16
CA THR A 77 -16.11 2.05 7.41
C THR A 77 -16.78 2.50 6.12
N LEU A 78 -17.80 3.36 6.22
CA LEU A 78 -18.32 4.14 5.08
C LEU A 78 -18.15 5.65 5.30
N GLY A 79 -17.22 6.03 6.18
CA GLY A 79 -17.04 7.40 6.67
C GLY A 79 -16.52 8.41 5.67
N ASN A 80 -16.08 8.00 4.47
CA ASN A 80 -15.71 8.91 3.39
C ASN A 80 -16.11 8.35 2.00
N PRO A 81 -16.11 9.20 0.94
CA PRO A 81 -16.54 8.80 -0.40
C PRO A 81 -15.73 7.68 -1.05
N TRP A 82 -14.48 7.44 -0.63
CA TRP A 82 -13.67 6.35 -1.17
C TRP A 82 -14.28 4.99 -0.85
N PHE A 83 -14.59 4.73 0.42
CA PHE A 83 -15.20 3.45 0.86
C PHE A 83 -16.59 3.24 0.25
N VAL A 84 -17.39 4.31 0.13
CA VAL A 84 -18.68 4.25 -0.56
C VAL A 84 -18.49 3.79 -2.01
N SER A 85 -17.52 4.37 -2.73
CA SER A 85 -17.26 3.99 -4.12
C SER A 85 -16.76 2.55 -4.28
N VAL A 86 -15.99 2.02 -3.32
CA VAL A 86 -15.57 0.61 -3.29
C VAL A 86 -16.79 -0.30 -3.26
N ILE A 87 -17.70 -0.07 -2.31
CA ILE A 87 -18.89 -0.91 -2.13
C ILE A 87 -19.86 -0.79 -3.31
N ASP A 88 -20.08 0.42 -3.82
CA ASP A 88 -21.00 0.64 -4.93
C ASP A 88 -20.53 -0.07 -6.21
N THR A 89 -19.23 0.02 -6.54
CA THR A 89 -18.70 -0.69 -7.72
C THR A 89 -18.59 -2.19 -7.50
N ALA A 90 -18.26 -2.65 -6.29
CA ALA A 90 -18.27 -4.06 -5.95
C ALA A 90 -19.68 -4.67 -6.12
N LYS A 91 -20.72 -3.99 -5.61
CA LYS A 91 -22.13 -4.40 -5.82
C LYS A 91 -22.51 -4.45 -7.29
N ALA A 92 -22.17 -3.41 -8.06
CA ALA A 92 -22.47 -3.35 -9.48
C ALA A 92 -21.80 -4.49 -10.25
N LYS A 93 -20.50 -4.74 -10.00
CA LYS A 93 -19.75 -5.82 -10.66
C LYS A 93 -20.22 -7.20 -10.23
N ALA A 94 -20.57 -7.39 -8.95
CA ALA A 94 -21.12 -8.64 -8.44
C ALA A 94 -22.47 -8.95 -9.13
N ALA A 95 -23.33 -7.96 -9.29
CA ALA A 95 -24.60 -8.10 -10.00
C ALA A 95 -24.40 -8.46 -11.49
N GLU A 96 -23.41 -7.87 -12.16
CA GLU A 96 -23.03 -8.21 -13.55
C GLU A 96 -22.68 -9.70 -13.70
N TYR A 97 -21.98 -10.27 -12.72
CA TYR A 97 -21.61 -11.69 -12.70
C TYR A 97 -22.67 -12.61 -12.07
N GLY A 98 -23.78 -12.06 -11.60
CA GLY A 98 -24.86 -12.82 -10.96
C GLY A 98 -24.52 -13.34 -9.57
N TYR A 99 -23.57 -12.70 -8.88
CA TYR A 99 -23.15 -13.03 -7.51
C TYR A 99 -24.05 -12.35 -6.48
N GLU A 100 -24.06 -12.90 -5.27
CA GLU A 100 -24.63 -12.29 -4.08
C GLU A 100 -23.51 -11.69 -3.23
N LEU A 101 -23.71 -10.46 -2.76
CA LEU A 101 -22.74 -9.75 -1.94
C LEU A 101 -23.41 -9.31 -0.63
N ASP A 102 -23.01 -9.92 0.49
CA ASP A 102 -23.45 -9.60 1.85
C ASP A 102 -22.43 -8.67 2.50
N VAL A 103 -22.71 -7.36 2.45
CA VAL A 103 -21.83 -6.32 3.01
C VAL A 103 -22.22 -6.03 4.45
N GLN A 104 -21.23 -6.08 5.34
CA GLN A 104 -21.28 -5.63 6.71
C GLN A 104 -20.21 -4.55 6.92
N VAL A 105 -20.44 -3.60 7.84
CA VAL A 105 -19.53 -2.48 8.11
C VAL A 105 -19.08 -2.54 9.57
N ALA A 106 -17.78 -2.47 9.80
CA ALA A 106 -17.17 -2.60 11.12
C ALA A 106 -17.05 -1.27 11.88
N ASP A 107 -17.24 -0.12 11.23
CA ASP A 107 -17.10 1.22 11.82
C ASP A 107 -15.76 1.41 12.56
N GLY A 108 -14.67 0.84 12.04
CA GLY A 108 -13.35 0.88 12.66
C GLY A 108 -13.17 -0.03 13.87
N ASP A 109 -14.13 -0.90 14.21
CA ASP A 109 -14.08 -1.78 15.39
C ASP A 109 -13.61 -3.21 15.02
N PRO A 110 -12.41 -3.64 15.46
CA PRO A 110 -11.92 -4.99 15.20
C PRO A 110 -12.80 -6.11 15.75
N ALA A 111 -13.49 -5.90 16.87
CA ALA A 111 -14.38 -6.92 17.41
C ALA A 111 -15.62 -7.12 16.51
N LYS A 112 -16.11 -6.06 15.86
CA LYS A 112 -17.17 -6.18 14.86
C LYS A 112 -16.68 -6.90 13.61
N THR A 113 -15.49 -6.58 13.11
CA THR A 113 -14.85 -7.29 11.99
C THR A 113 -14.80 -8.79 12.28
N SER A 114 -14.25 -9.20 13.42
CA SER A 114 -14.15 -10.62 13.78
C SER A 114 -15.52 -11.30 13.89
N ALA A 115 -16.53 -10.62 14.45
CA ALA A 115 -17.89 -11.15 14.53
C ALA A 115 -18.55 -11.31 13.14
N GLN A 116 -18.27 -10.40 12.21
CA GLN A 116 -18.75 -10.48 10.83
C GLN A 116 -18.11 -11.66 10.09
N ILE A 117 -16.80 -11.87 10.27
CA ILE A 117 -16.10 -13.05 9.73
C ILE A 117 -16.70 -14.35 10.27
N ASP A 118 -16.93 -14.44 11.58
CA ASP A 118 -17.55 -15.64 12.18
C ASP A 118 -18.98 -15.87 11.64
N ALA A 119 -19.74 -14.79 11.37
CA ALA A 119 -21.07 -14.89 10.76
C ALA A 119 -21.00 -15.37 9.29
N PHE A 120 -20.02 -14.93 8.50
CA PHE A 120 -19.80 -15.41 7.14
C PHE A 120 -19.38 -16.87 7.09
N ILE A 121 -18.52 -17.31 8.03
CA ILE A 121 -18.16 -18.72 8.22
C ILE A 121 -19.40 -19.56 8.55
N ALA A 122 -20.23 -19.11 9.49
CA ALA A 122 -21.46 -19.81 9.87
C ALA A 122 -22.46 -19.90 8.69
N LYS A 123 -22.53 -18.86 7.86
CA LYS A 123 -23.33 -18.82 6.62
C LYS A 123 -22.75 -19.70 5.50
N LYS A 124 -21.48 -20.12 5.62
CA LYS A 124 -20.75 -20.86 4.60
C LYS A 124 -20.73 -20.14 3.25
N VAL A 125 -20.38 -18.85 3.28
CA VAL A 125 -20.14 -18.08 2.04
C VAL A 125 -19.00 -18.73 1.23
N ASP A 126 -18.97 -18.48 -0.07
CA ASP A 126 -17.97 -19.09 -0.96
C ASP A 126 -16.60 -18.41 -0.86
N VAL A 127 -16.59 -17.12 -0.52
CA VAL A 127 -15.38 -16.29 -0.34
C VAL A 127 -15.68 -15.14 0.60
N ILE A 128 -14.67 -14.75 1.37
CA ILE A 128 -14.71 -13.58 2.25
C ILE A 128 -13.82 -12.49 1.67
N VAL A 129 -14.36 -11.28 1.61
CA VAL A 129 -13.62 -10.05 1.41
C VAL A 129 -13.48 -9.33 2.75
N LEU A 130 -12.25 -8.95 3.09
CA LEU A 130 -11.89 -8.34 4.37
C LEU A 130 -11.19 -7.00 4.14
N ASP A 131 -11.75 -5.90 4.64
CA ASP A 131 -11.03 -4.64 4.81
C ASP A 131 -10.58 -4.51 6.29
N PRO A 132 -9.29 -4.73 6.60
CA PRO A 132 -8.80 -4.79 7.97
C PRO A 132 -8.97 -3.51 8.78
N THR A 133 -9.61 -3.63 9.94
CA THR A 133 -9.60 -2.62 11.03
C THR A 133 -8.32 -2.65 11.86
N ASP A 134 -7.69 -3.82 11.98
CA ASP A 134 -6.43 -4.06 12.72
C ASP A 134 -5.65 -5.19 12.02
N LEU A 135 -4.33 -5.07 11.96
CA LEU A 135 -3.49 -5.95 11.14
C LEU A 135 -3.41 -7.38 11.70
N ALA A 136 -3.25 -7.52 13.01
CA ALA A 136 -3.08 -8.79 13.68
C ALA A 136 -4.42 -9.52 13.83
N ALA A 137 -5.48 -8.79 14.19
CA ALA A 137 -6.84 -9.33 14.24
C ALA A 137 -7.28 -9.84 12.86
N ALA A 138 -7.03 -9.08 11.79
CA ALA A 138 -7.36 -9.51 10.44
C ALA A 138 -6.58 -10.77 10.00
N ALA A 139 -5.31 -10.92 10.39
CA ALA A 139 -4.54 -12.14 10.14
C ALA A 139 -5.17 -13.35 10.85
N ALA A 140 -5.57 -13.19 12.12
CA ALA A 140 -6.26 -14.24 12.89
C ALA A 140 -7.66 -14.57 12.33
N ASP A 141 -8.40 -13.56 11.87
CA ASP A 141 -9.70 -13.71 11.22
C ASP A 141 -9.57 -14.47 9.90
N ALA A 142 -8.57 -14.13 9.10
CA ALA A 142 -8.25 -14.84 7.86
C ALA A 142 -7.91 -16.31 8.11
N GLN A 143 -7.12 -16.61 9.14
CA GLN A 143 -6.81 -17.99 9.51
C GLN A 143 -8.07 -18.78 9.85
N ARG A 144 -9.00 -18.22 10.65
CA ARG A 144 -10.26 -18.92 11.00
C ARG A 144 -11.12 -19.22 9.77
N ALA A 145 -11.21 -18.29 8.82
CA ALA A 145 -11.95 -18.49 7.58
C ALA A 145 -11.31 -19.57 6.71
N VAL A 146 -9.98 -19.54 6.55
CA VAL A 146 -9.24 -20.55 5.78
C VAL A 146 -9.35 -21.94 6.42
N ASP A 147 -9.27 -22.05 7.75
CA ASP A 147 -9.48 -23.30 8.49
C ASP A 147 -10.90 -23.87 8.29
N ALA A 148 -11.89 -22.99 8.09
CA ALA A 148 -13.26 -23.36 7.71
C ALA A 148 -13.43 -23.69 6.22
N GLY A 149 -12.36 -23.60 5.42
CA GLY A 149 -12.36 -23.89 3.99
C GLY A 149 -12.87 -22.74 3.12
N ILE A 150 -12.83 -21.49 3.61
CA ILE A 150 -13.27 -20.30 2.88
C ILE A 150 -12.05 -19.43 2.54
N PRO A 151 -11.78 -19.14 1.26
CA PRO A 151 -10.70 -18.25 0.87
C PRO A 151 -10.99 -16.80 1.28
N VAL A 152 -9.93 -16.06 1.60
CA VAL A 152 -10.02 -14.65 2.01
C VAL A 152 -9.23 -13.77 1.05
N ILE A 153 -9.85 -12.71 0.54
CA ILE A 153 -9.20 -11.64 -0.23
C ILE A 153 -9.29 -10.37 0.61
N ALA A 154 -8.16 -9.75 0.91
CA ALA A 154 -8.16 -8.46 1.57
C ALA A 154 -8.26 -7.31 0.55
N LEU A 155 -8.62 -6.12 1.01
CA LEU A 155 -8.54 -4.89 0.21
C LEU A 155 -8.02 -3.74 1.07
N GLY A 156 -7.41 -2.75 0.43
CA GLY A 156 -6.91 -1.59 1.15
C GLY A 156 -5.78 -1.97 2.09
N THR A 157 -6.10 -2.07 3.37
CA THR A 157 -5.14 -2.39 4.43
C THR A 157 -4.59 -3.80 4.25
N VAL A 158 -3.26 -3.92 4.15
CA VAL A 158 -2.57 -5.21 4.12
C VAL A 158 -2.41 -5.71 5.57
N PRO A 159 -2.97 -6.87 5.94
CA PRO A 159 -2.83 -7.41 7.28
C PRO A 159 -1.40 -7.93 7.54
N ASP A 160 -1.14 -8.36 8.76
CA ASP A 160 0.08 -9.12 9.06
C ASP A 160 0.12 -10.43 8.24
N ASP A 161 1.29 -11.08 8.20
CA ASP A 161 1.47 -12.32 7.43
C ASP A 161 0.38 -13.34 7.77
N SER A 162 -0.32 -13.78 6.73
CA SER A 162 -1.60 -14.48 6.87
C SER A 162 -1.93 -15.32 5.62
N PRO A 163 -2.82 -16.31 5.76
CA PRO A 163 -3.18 -17.22 4.66
C PRO A 163 -4.17 -16.62 3.65
N ILE A 164 -4.28 -15.29 3.56
CA ILE A 164 -5.11 -14.65 2.54
C ILE A 164 -4.58 -14.93 1.13
N VAL A 165 -5.48 -14.91 0.14
CA VAL A 165 -5.13 -14.96 -1.29
C VAL A 165 -4.20 -13.81 -1.63
N THR A 166 -4.67 -12.58 -1.45
CA THR A 166 -3.90 -11.34 -1.64
C THR A 166 -4.69 -10.17 -1.06
N THR A 167 -4.08 -8.98 -1.03
CA THR A 167 -4.73 -7.69 -0.77
C THR A 167 -4.81 -6.89 -2.06
N VAL A 168 -5.98 -6.40 -2.44
CA VAL A 168 -6.17 -5.56 -3.64
C VAL A 168 -6.13 -4.08 -3.26
N LEU A 169 -5.16 -3.33 -3.79
CA LEU A 169 -5.06 -1.87 -3.63
C LEU A 169 -4.13 -1.27 -4.70
N PHE A 170 -4.12 0.04 -4.86
CA PHE A 170 -2.96 0.74 -5.44
C PHE A 170 -1.74 0.66 -4.52
N ASN A 171 -0.53 0.77 -5.06
CA ASN A 171 0.68 0.70 -4.26
C ASN A 171 0.81 1.93 -3.32
N PRO A 172 0.62 1.78 -1.99
CA PRO A 172 0.55 2.94 -1.10
C PRO A 172 1.93 3.58 -0.89
N TYR A 173 2.97 2.77 -0.65
CA TYR A 173 4.33 3.27 -0.54
C TYR A 173 4.83 3.92 -1.83
N GLY A 174 4.61 3.29 -2.98
CA GLY A 174 5.05 3.79 -4.27
C GLY A 174 4.37 5.10 -4.67
N ASN A 175 3.08 5.26 -4.38
CA ASN A 175 2.39 6.54 -4.59
C ASN A 175 2.96 7.64 -3.70
N GLY A 176 3.13 7.35 -2.40
CA GLY A 176 3.78 8.27 -1.49
C GLY A 176 5.17 8.65 -1.98
N PHE A 177 5.97 7.67 -2.40
CA PHE A 177 7.32 7.87 -2.93
C PHE A 177 7.34 8.82 -4.12
N GLU A 178 6.51 8.60 -5.15
CA GLU A 178 6.48 9.49 -6.31
C GLU A 178 5.93 10.89 -5.96
N ALA A 179 4.96 10.99 -5.04
CA ALA A 179 4.45 12.29 -4.57
C ALA A 179 5.54 13.07 -3.82
N GLY A 180 6.28 12.41 -2.93
CA GLY A 180 7.40 12.98 -2.21
C GLY A 180 8.55 13.43 -3.13
N ARG A 181 8.86 12.64 -4.16
CA ARG A 181 9.83 13.04 -5.18
C ARG A 181 9.39 14.31 -5.90
N PHE A 182 8.13 14.39 -6.31
CA PHE A 182 7.59 15.58 -6.96
C PHE A 182 7.66 16.81 -6.05
N VAL A 183 7.36 16.67 -4.76
CA VAL A 183 7.53 17.75 -3.76
C VAL A 183 8.98 18.25 -3.75
N ALA A 184 9.97 17.35 -3.66
CA ALA A 184 11.38 17.74 -3.67
C ALA A 184 11.82 18.42 -4.98
N GLN A 185 11.32 17.95 -6.12
CA GLN A 185 11.54 18.59 -7.42
C GLN A 185 10.97 20.00 -7.48
N HIS A 186 9.76 20.19 -6.96
CA HIS A 186 9.08 21.48 -6.95
C HIS A 186 9.87 22.55 -6.17
N TYR A 187 10.42 22.20 -5.01
CA TYR A 187 11.20 23.14 -4.19
C TYR A 187 12.65 23.33 -4.64
N GLY A 188 13.23 22.34 -5.34
CA GLY A 188 14.62 22.36 -5.79
C GLY A 188 15.66 22.29 -4.66
N ALA A 189 16.91 21.97 -5.02
CA ALA A 189 17.97 21.58 -4.08
C ALA A 189 18.32 22.61 -2.98
N ASP A 190 18.12 23.89 -3.24
CA ASP A 190 18.62 24.97 -2.38
C ASP A 190 17.70 25.27 -1.20
N LYS A 191 16.38 25.30 -1.44
CA LYS A 191 15.39 25.63 -0.42
C LYS A 191 15.17 24.43 0.52
N PRO A 192 15.41 24.55 1.83
CA PRO A 192 14.99 23.54 2.79
C PRO A 192 13.48 23.33 2.77
N ILE A 193 13.03 22.10 2.98
CA ILE A 193 11.60 21.76 3.10
C ILE A 193 11.29 21.58 4.58
N LYS A 194 10.38 22.41 5.11
CA LYS A 194 9.78 22.23 6.43
C LYS A 194 8.33 21.80 6.28
N ALA A 195 8.08 20.54 6.59
CA ALA A 195 6.77 19.93 6.43
C ALA A 195 6.07 19.68 7.76
N ALA A 196 4.76 19.49 7.70
CA ALA A 196 4.00 18.70 8.68
C ALA A 196 3.32 17.54 7.95
N ALA A 197 2.95 16.48 8.68
CA ALA A 197 2.25 15.34 8.11
C ALA A 197 0.84 15.20 8.67
N ILE A 198 -0.12 14.74 7.86
CA ILE A 198 -1.44 14.30 8.31
C ILE A 198 -1.63 12.86 7.86
N LEU A 199 -1.77 11.97 8.84
CA LEU A 199 -1.88 10.54 8.66
C LEU A 199 -3.33 10.07 8.91
N GLY A 200 -3.77 9.02 8.24
CA GLY A 200 -5.11 8.47 8.40
C GLY A 200 -5.35 7.85 9.77
N THR A 201 -4.71 6.72 10.06
CA THR A 201 -4.82 6.00 11.34
C THR A 201 -3.50 5.33 11.69
N VAL A 202 -3.01 5.54 12.91
CA VAL A 202 -1.73 4.94 13.35
C VAL A 202 -1.91 3.42 13.45
N GLY A 203 -0.92 2.66 12.97
CA GLY A 203 -0.97 1.20 12.90
C GLY A 203 -1.65 0.65 11.64
N ASN A 204 -2.29 1.49 10.81
CA ASN A 204 -2.84 1.06 9.53
C ASN A 204 -1.74 1.00 8.46
N SER A 205 -1.62 -0.13 7.76
CA SER A 205 -0.51 -0.34 6.81
C SER A 205 -0.60 0.53 5.56
N THR A 206 -1.80 0.87 5.09
CA THR A 206 -1.96 1.86 4.03
C THR A 206 -1.55 3.25 4.53
N SER A 207 -1.97 3.59 5.77
CA SER A 207 -1.64 4.88 6.36
C SER A 207 -0.17 5.17 6.44
N GLU A 208 0.50 4.27 7.14
CA GLU A 208 1.90 4.45 7.49
C GLU A 208 2.77 4.40 6.23
N SER A 209 2.45 3.52 5.28
CA SER A 209 3.21 3.41 4.04
C SER A 209 3.13 4.60 3.12
N ARG A 210 1.98 5.27 3.00
CA ARG A 210 1.88 6.47 2.17
C ARG A 210 2.69 7.63 2.74
N VAL A 211 2.60 7.88 4.06
CA VAL A 211 3.39 8.93 4.71
C VAL A 211 4.89 8.59 4.66
N ASN A 212 5.28 7.36 4.99
CA ASN A 212 6.65 6.90 4.86
C ASN A 212 7.15 7.03 3.41
N GLY A 213 6.33 6.64 2.43
CA GLY A 213 6.62 6.82 1.02
C GLY A 213 6.94 8.27 0.68
N MET A 214 6.11 9.23 1.10
CA MET A 214 6.37 10.67 0.86
C MET A 214 7.69 11.13 1.48
N ILE A 215 7.95 10.73 2.72
CA ILE A 215 9.22 11.02 3.40
C ILE A 215 10.40 10.47 2.61
N THR A 216 10.35 9.18 2.23
CA THR A 216 11.38 8.54 1.42
C THR A 216 11.57 9.22 0.07
N GLY A 217 10.49 9.57 -0.62
CA GLY A 217 10.53 10.22 -1.93
C GLY A 217 11.27 11.55 -1.88
N ILE A 218 10.99 12.36 -0.85
CA ILE A 218 11.70 13.63 -0.62
C ILE A 218 13.18 13.37 -0.34
N ILE A 219 13.50 12.42 0.56
CA ILE A 219 14.89 12.07 0.91
C ILE A 219 15.67 11.60 -0.33
N TYR A 220 15.10 10.67 -1.09
CA TYR A 220 15.73 10.10 -2.28
C TYR A 220 16.03 11.17 -3.33
N GLU A 221 15.03 11.98 -3.67
CA GLU A 221 15.19 13.01 -4.68
C GLU A 221 16.18 14.11 -4.24
N ARG A 222 16.14 14.51 -2.97
CA ARG A 222 17.11 15.45 -2.41
C ARG A 222 18.53 14.90 -2.45
N ALA A 223 18.70 13.63 -2.12
CA ALA A 223 20.00 12.97 -2.23
C ALA A 223 20.53 12.99 -3.67
N GLN A 224 19.68 12.80 -4.68
CA GLN A 224 20.09 12.94 -6.09
C GLN A 224 20.46 14.39 -6.43
N GLN A 225 19.61 15.35 -6.07
CA GLN A 225 19.82 16.77 -6.35
C GLN A 225 21.09 17.34 -5.69
N LEU A 226 21.47 16.80 -4.52
CA LEU A 226 22.63 17.25 -3.74
C LEU A 226 23.89 16.39 -3.98
N GLY A 227 23.82 15.36 -4.83
CA GLY A 227 24.96 14.51 -5.16
C GLY A 227 25.44 13.62 -4.01
N LEU A 228 24.53 13.17 -3.14
CA LEU A 228 24.85 12.35 -1.96
C LEU A 228 25.02 10.85 -2.27
N ASN A 229 24.82 10.43 -3.52
CA ASN A 229 24.97 9.04 -3.98
C ASN A 229 24.19 7.99 -3.17
N LEU A 230 23.02 8.35 -2.63
CA LEU A 230 22.16 7.44 -1.90
C LEU A 230 21.46 6.49 -2.89
N SER A 231 21.58 5.17 -2.67
CA SER A 231 20.81 4.19 -3.43
C SER A 231 19.31 4.31 -3.11
N LYS A 232 18.46 3.70 -3.93
CA LYS A 232 17.02 3.68 -3.64
C LYS A 232 16.77 2.94 -2.32
N GLU A 233 17.40 1.79 -2.14
CA GLU A 233 17.29 0.96 -0.94
C GLU A 233 17.77 1.67 0.34
N ASP A 234 18.89 2.39 0.27
CA ASP A 234 19.38 3.20 1.39
C ASP A 234 18.41 4.34 1.72
N ALA A 235 17.83 4.98 0.70
CA ALA A 235 16.81 6.00 0.89
C ALA A 235 15.55 5.42 1.54
N MET A 236 15.11 4.24 1.12
CA MET A 236 13.97 3.55 1.74
C MET A 236 14.23 3.23 3.22
N LEU A 237 15.45 2.77 3.56
CA LEU A 237 15.84 2.51 4.94
C LEU A 237 15.89 3.81 5.77
N ALA A 238 16.47 4.88 5.21
CA ALA A 238 16.51 6.18 5.87
C ALA A 238 15.09 6.76 6.09
N GLY A 239 14.23 6.67 5.08
CA GLY A 239 12.84 7.11 5.17
C GLY A 239 12.05 6.31 6.20
N PHE A 240 12.20 4.98 6.22
CA PHE A 240 11.61 4.14 7.26
C PHE A 240 12.02 4.58 8.66
N ASN A 241 13.31 4.78 8.90
CA ASN A 241 13.82 5.23 10.20
C ASN A 241 13.28 6.61 10.58
N LYS A 242 13.23 7.56 9.63
CA LYS A 242 12.68 8.90 9.85
C LYS A 242 11.17 8.87 10.10
N PHE A 243 10.43 7.97 9.47
CA PHE A 243 9.03 7.75 9.78
C PHE A 243 8.86 7.16 11.19
N GLN A 244 9.72 6.24 11.64
CA GLN A 244 9.68 5.76 13.04
C GLN A 244 9.99 6.87 14.05
N GLU A 245 10.96 7.74 13.76
CA GLU A 245 11.23 8.96 14.56
C GLU A 245 9.99 9.87 14.61
N LEU A 246 9.34 10.12 13.47
CA LEU A 246 8.11 10.91 13.41
C LEU A 246 6.97 10.30 14.22
N LYS A 247 6.74 8.99 14.06
CA LYS A 247 5.65 8.26 14.70
C LYS A 247 5.79 8.25 16.22
N THR A 248 7.00 8.12 16.73
CA THR A 248 7.26 7.99 18.17
C THR A 248 7.57 9.32 18.86
N GLY A 249 8.26 10.23 18.16
CA GLY A 249 8.72 11.51 18.69
C GLY A 249 7.94 12.75 18.22
N GLY A 250 7.04 12.60 17.23
CA GLY A 250 6.20 13.68 16.69
C GLY A 250 6.90 14.59 15.68
N ALA A 251 8.22 14.50 15.52
CA ALA A 251 8.99 15.31 14.58
C ALA A 251 10.33 14.63 14.23
N PHE A 252 10.95 15.04 13.13
CA PHE A 252 12.36 14.76 12.84
C PHE A 252 13.03 15.92 12.08
N ASP A 253 14.36 15.93 12.14
CA ASP A 253 15.21 16.73 11.26
C ASP A 253 16.15 15.83 10.46
N TYR A 254 16.43 16.21 9.22
CA TYR A 254 17.37 15.54 8.33
C TYR A 254 18.17 16.59 7.51
N PRO A 255 19.17 17.24 8.14
CA PRO A 255 19.90 18.37 7.55
C PRO A 255 20.63 18.05 6.25
N GLU A 256 21.15 16.84 6.10
CA GLU A 256 21.92 16.39 4.94
C GLU A 256 21.12 16.51 3.64
N VAL A 257 19.79 16.27 3.72
CA VAL A 257 18.85 16.42 2.60
C VAL A 257 17.99 17.69 2.71
N LYS A 258 18.30 18.56 3.67
CA LYS A 258 17.58 19.82 3.97
C LYS A 258 16.08 19.61 4.15
N PHE A 259 15.68 18.57 4.86
CA PHE A 259 14.27 18.20 5.06
C PHE A 259 13.97 17.97 6.54
N SER A 260 12.83 18.48 7.01
CA SER A 260 12.32 18.23 8.35
C SER A 260 10.80 18.09 8.34
N VAL A 261 10.28 17.27 9.25
CA VAL A 261 8.85 17.23 9.57
C VAL A 261 8.70 17.68 11.02
N VAL A 262 7.97 18.77 11.25
CA VAL A 262 7.92 19.44 12.57
C VAL A 262 6.76 18.97 13.45
N SER A 263 5.76 18.32 12.86
CA SER A 263 4.59 17.76 13.55
C SER A 263 3.87 16.75 12.67
N MET A 264 3.11 15.85 13.30
CA MET A 264 2.19 14.93 12.64
C MET A 264 0.84 14.93 13.36
N GLY A 265 -0.24 15.04 12.59
CA GLY A 265 -1.61 14.89 13.06
C GLY A 265 -2.29 13.63 12.50
N VAL A 266 -3.44 13.26 13.07
CA VAL A 266 -4.25 12.12 12.64
C VAL A 266 -5.61 12.63 12.15
N GLY A 267 -5.96 12.36 10.89
CA GLY A 267 -7.15 12.91 10.24
C GLY A 267 -8.25 11.90 9.93
N PHE A 268 -8.07 10.63 10.30
CA PHE A 268 -9.08 9.57 10.16
C PHE A 268 -9.70 9.48 8.75
N TRP A 269 -8.91 9.80 7.72
CA TRP A 269 -9.30 9.74 6.31
C TRP A 269 -10.38 10.72 5.85
N THR A 270 -10.73 11.69 6.69
CA THR A 270 -11.88 12.57 6.46
C THR A 270 -11.42 14.00 6.24
N GLU A 271 -12.26 14.80 5.57
CA GLU A 271 -12.03 16.23 5.45
C GLU A 271 -12.08 16.93 6.81
N GLU A 272 -13.00 16.50 7.69
CA GLU A 272 -13.14 17.05 9.05
C GLU A 272 -11.90 16.74 9.90
N GLY A 273 -11.47 15.48 9.97
CA GLY A 273 -10.26 15.15 10.71
C GLY A 273 -8.99 15.78 10.12
N GLY A 274 -8.93 15.94 8.78
CA GLY A 274 -7.84 16.69 8.15
C GLY A 274 -7.84 18.18 8.49
N LEU A 275 -9.01 18.80 8.59
CA LEU A 275 -9.19 20.18 9.04
C LEU A 275 -8.71 20.33 10.49
N ASP A 276 -9.20 19.49 11.40
CA ASP A 276 -8.86 19.55 12.82
C ASP A 276 -7.34 19.37 13.03
N ALA A 277 -6.75 18.34 12.41
CA ALA A 277 -5.31 18.09 12.46
C ALA A 277 -4.50 19.27 11.92
N ALA A 278 -4.94 19.88 10.81
CA ALA A 278 -4.26 21.02 10.23
C ALA A 278 -4.39 22.29 11.09
N GLU A 279 -5.54 22.55 11.72
CA GLU A 279 -5.72 23.71 12.61
C GLU A 279 -4.78 23.63 13.82
N ASP A 280 -4.61 22.45 14.41
CA ASP A 280 -3.65 22.21 15.49
C ASP A 280 -2.20 22.43 15.03
N ILE A 281 -1.82 21.85 13.88
CA ILE A 281 -0.50 22.01 13.28
C ILE A 281 -0.19 23.49 13.00
N LEU A 282 -1.13 24.21 12.38
CA LEU A 282 -0.94 25.61 11.98
C LEU A 282 -0.86 26.53 13.20
N THR A 283 -1.63 26.26 14.24
CA THR A 283 -1.56 26.99 15.52
C THR A 283 -0.15 26.90 16.12
N ALA A 284 0.47 25.72 16.06
CA ALA A 284 1.79 25.49 16.65
C ALA A 284 2.96 25.89 15.73
N HIS A 285 2.82 25.75 14.40
CA HIS A 285 3.98 25.72 13.49
C HIS A 285 3.86 26.58 12.22
N SER A 286 2.73 27.25 11.95
CA SER A 286 2.48 27.98 10.68
C SER A 286 3.62 28.90 10.22
N SER A 287 4.28 29.61 11.14
CA SER A 287 5.38 30.54 10.82
C SER A 287 6.63 29.89 10.19
N LYS A 288 6.75 28.56 10.23
CA LYS A 288 7.92 27.80 9.77
C LYS A 288 7.59 26.78 8.69
N LEU A 289 6.32 26.58 8.34
CA LEU A 289 5.88 25.55 7.43
C LEU A 289 5.96 26.02 5.97
N ASP A 290 6.43 25.12 5.12
CA ASP A 290 6.35 25.26 3.66
C ASP A 290 5.21 24.43 3.07
N ILE A 291 4.96 23.24 3.64
CA ILE A 291 4.03 22.25 3.09
C ILE A 291 3.38 21.38 4.17
N ILE A 292 2.14 20.95 3.92
CA ILE A 292 1.49 19.85 4.62
C ILE A 292 1.47 18.63 3.69
N LEU A 293 2.02 17.51 4.16
CA LEU A 293 2.01 16.21 3.51
C LEU A 293 0.80 15.43 4.04
N ALA A 294 -0.30 15.43 3.31
CA ALA A 294 -1.48 14.68 3.68
C ALA A 294 -1.45 13.29 3.03
N GLU A 295 -1.91 12.31 3.76
CA GLU A 295 -1.85 10.95 3.25
C GLU A 295 -2.87 10.66 2.14
N ASN A 296 -4.02 11.33 2.17
CA ASN A 296 -5.06 11.20 1.14
C ASN A 296 -5.69 12.56 0.79
N ASP A 297 -6.59 12.53 -0.20
CA ASP A 297 -7.18 13.74 -0.76
C ASP A 297 -8.12 14.45 0.20
N PHE A 298 -8.94 13.70 0.92
CA PHE A 298 -9.90 14.26 1.87
C PHE A 298 -9.20 15.01 2.99
N MET A 299 -8.17 14.42 3.59
CA MET A 299 -7.39 15.11 4.63
C MET A 299 -6.63 16.31 4.06
N GLY A 300 -6.13 16.22 2.83
CA GLY A 300 -5.50 17.34 2.12
C GLY A 300 -6.47 18.50 1.85
N MET A 301 -7.72 18.21 1.47
CA MET A 301 -8.77 19.23 1.30
C MET A 301 -9.15 19.87 2.64
N GLY A 302 -9.23 19.09 3.73
CA GLY A 302 -9.38 19.61 5.09
C GLY A 302 -8.25 20.57 5.48
N ALA A 303 -7.00 20.19 5.18
CA ALA A 303 -5.85 21.04 5.42
C ALA A 303 -5.86 22.33 4.57
N LEU A 304 -6.29 22.26 3.31
CA LEU A 304 -6.45 23.44 2.46
C LEU A 304 -7.48 24.41 3.04
N ARG A 305 -8.59 23.89 3.58
CA ARG A 305 -9.60 24.69 4.28
C ARG A 305 -9.04 25.35 5.55
N ALA A 306 -8.23 24.65 6.34
CA ALA A 306 -7.56 25.22 7.51
C ALA A 306 -6.65 26.41 7.12
N LEU A 307 -5.90 26.24 6.02
CA LEU A 307 -5.05 27.29 5.47
C LEU A 307 -5.86 28.51 5.00
N GLU A 308 -7.02 28.30 4.38
CA GLU A 308 -7.94 29.37 3.99
C GLU A 308 -8.47 30.14 5.21
N ASN A 309 -8.93 29.42 6.25
CA ASN A 309 -9.44 30.01 7.50
C ASN A 309 -8.42 30.94 8.16
N GLN A 310 -7.12 30.63 8.05
CA GLN A 310 -6.03 31.38 8.67
C GLN A 310 -5.33 32.37 7.71
N GLY A 311 -5.80 32.53 6.47
CA GLY A 311 -5.18 33.43 5.48
C GLY A 311 -3.76 32.98 5.07
N LEU A 312 -3.53 31.67 5.08
CA LEU A 312 -2.26 31.00 4.75
C LEU A 312 -2.30 30.26 3.40
N LYS A 313 -3.46 30.19 2.73
CA LYS A 313 -3.56 29.66 1.36
C LYS A 313 -2.56 30.36 0.42
N GLY A 314 -1.81 29.56 -0.35
CA GLY A 314 -0.75 30.03 -1.24
C GLY A 314 0.58 30.37 -0.53
N LYS A 315 0.63 30.39 0.81
CA LYS A 315 1.87 30.53 1.58
C LYS A 315 2.43 29.17 2.03
N ILE A 316 1.53 28.25 2.36
CA ILE A 316 1.83 26.85 2.69
C ILE A 316 1.14 25.98 1.64
N GLN A 317 1.87 25.02 1.07
CA GLN A 317 1.33 24.10 0.06
C GLN A 317 0.73 22.85 0.71
N VAL A 318 -0.06 22.10 -0.06
CA VAL A 318 -0.58 20.79 0.34
C VAL A 318 -0.23 19.77 -0.74
N ALA A 319 0.32 18.63 -0.36
CA ALA A 319 0.60 17.50 -1.25
C ALA A 319 0.01 16.22 -0.67
N ASN A 320 -0.58 15.41 -1.54
CA ASN A 320 -1.25 14.18 -1.13
C ASN A 320 -0.58 12.95 -1.75
N ALA A 321 -0.51 11.86 -1.00
CA ALA A 321 -0.07 10.57 -1.52
C ALA A 321 -1.19 9.80 -2.26
N ALA A 322 -2.44 10.18 -2.06
CA ALA A 322 -3.63 9.53 -2.60
C ALA A 322 -4.78 10.55 -2.65
N ASP A 323 -5.92 10.38 -3.32
CA ASP A 323 -6.48 9.20 -3.97
C ASP A 323 -6.75 9.42 -5.48
N GLY A 324 -6.51 10.62 -6.01
CA GLY A 324 -6.94 11.01 -7.36
C GLY A 324 -8.45 11.23 -7.43
N PHE A 325 -9.06 11.67 -6.34
CA PHE A 325 -10.47 12.02 -6.27
C PHE A 325 -10.75 13.26 -7.12
N ARG A 326 -11.92 13.32 -7.78
CA ARG A 326 -12.23 14.34 -8.79
C ARG A 326 -11.97 15.76 -8.29
N THR A 327 -12.46 16.10 -7.10
CA THR A 327 -12.23 17.42 -6.50
C THR A 327 -10.74 17.73 -6.32
N ALA A 328 -9.94 16.75 -5.88
CA ALA A 328 -8.49 16.92 -5.74
C ALA A 328 -7.78 17.06 -7.09
N LEU A 329 -8.21 16.33 -8.13
CA LEU A 329 -7.69 16.51 -9.50
C LEU A 329 -7.94 17.95 -10.00
N ASP A 330 -9.12 18.50 -9.74
CA ASP A 330 -9.45 19.89 -10.09
C ASP A 330 -8.61 20.90 -9.28
N LEU A 331 -8.37 20.63 -7.99
CA LEU A 331 -7.47 21.44 -7.15
C LEU A 331 -6.02 21.38 -7.63
N VAL A 332 -5.52 20.20 -8.01
CA VAL A 332 -4.19 20.03 -8.60
C VAL A 332 -4.07 20.80 -9.92
N LYS A 333 -5.07 20.71 -10.79
CA LYS A 333 -5.11 21.44 -12.05
C LYS A 333 -5.10 22.96 -11.86
N SER A 334 -5.83 23.46 -10.86
CA SER A 334 -5.82 24.89 -10.53
C SER A 334 -4.45 25.33 -9.96
N GLY A 335 -3.77 24.45 -9.23
CA GLY A 335 -2.54 24.71 -8.49
C GLY A 335 -2.77 25.02 -7.00
N ASP A 336 -4.00 24.89 -6.51
CA ASP A 336 -4.33 25.00 -5.09
C ASP A 336 -3.82 23.80 -4.27
N MET A 337 -3.58 22.66 -4.96
CA MET A 337 -2.97 21.46 -4.41
C MET A 337 -1.79 21.06 -5.30
N LEU A 338 -0.69 20.61 -4.70
CA LEU A 338 0.56 20.41 -5.42
C LEU A 338 0.55 19.11 -6.25
N VAL A 339 0.11 18.02 -5.63
CA VAL A 339 0.14 16.67 -6.21
C VAL A 339 -0.86 15.76 -5.50
N THR A 340 -1.39 14.77 -6.20
CA THR A 340 -2.13 13.64 -5.61
C THR A 340 -1.69 12.31 -6.26
N GLY A 341 -1.78 11.20 -5.54
CA GLY A 341 -1.50 9.85 -6.08
C GLY A 341 -2.76 9.11 -6.47
N LEU A 342 -2.65 8.16 -7.41
CA LEU A 342 -3.81 7.37 -7.86
C LEU A 342 -4.20 6.31 -6.84
N CYS A 343 -5.42 6.37 -6.29
CA CYS A 343 -5.98 5.34 -5.42
C CYS A 343 -7.51 5.31 -5.52
N SER A 344 -8.06 4.94 -6.67
CA SER A 344 -9.52 4.92 -6.88
C SER A 344 -10.21 3.82 -6.07
N GLY A 345 -11.20 4.18 -5.26
CA GLY A 345 -12.05 3.22 -4.55
C GLY A 345 -12.90 2.39 -5.53
N SER A 346 -13.47 3.04 -6.55
CA SER A 346 -14.20 2.40 -7.65
C SER A 346 -13.39 1.27 -8.29
N HIS A 347 -12.12 1.56 -8.61
CA HIS A 347 -11.20 0.60 -9.22
C HIS A 347 -10.89 -0.57 -8.28
N THR A 348 -10.67 -0.31 -6.99
CA THR A 348 -10.42 -1.35 -5.99
C THR A 348 -11.63 -2.29 -5.84
N GLY A 349 -12.83 -1.74 -5.68
CA GLY A 349 -14.06 -2.54 -5.55
C GLY A 349 -14.33 -3.42 -6.77
N GLU A 350 -14.16 -2.86 -7.97
CA GLU A 350 -14.27 -3.62 -9.23
C GLU A 350 -13.19 -4.71 -9.34
N GLY A 351 -11.96 -4.38 -8.95
CA GLY A 351 -10.82 -5.29 -9.00
C GLY A 351 -10.98 -6.52 -8.11
N VAL A 352 -11.49 -6.35 -6.88
CA VAL A 352 -11.76 -7.45 -5.98
C VAL A 352 -12.77 -8.44 -6.58
N ILE A 353 -13.90 -7.94 -7.09
CA ILE A 353 -14.91 -8.81 -7.70
C ILE A 353 -14.40 -9.45 -9.00
N THR A 354 -13.59 -8.73 -9.77
CA THR A 354 -12.94 -9.26 -10.97
C THR A 354 -11.99 -10.42 -10.62
N LEU A 355 -11.20 -10.29 -9.55
CA LEU A 355 -10.33 -11.37 -9.07
C LEU A 355 -11.16 -12.59 -8.62
N ILE A 356 -12.25 -12.37 -7.89
CA ILE A 356 -13.17 -13.45 -7.49
C ILE A 356 -13.71 -14.17 -8.73
N ASN A 357 -14.17 -13.44 -9.75
CA ASN A 357 -14.63 -14.05 -11.01
C ASN A 357 -13.51 -14.86 -11.69
N GLN A 358 -12.29 -14.32 -11.73
CA GLN A 358 -11.15 -15.02 -12.32
C GLN A 358 -10.88 -16.35 -11.61
N ILE A 359 -10.88 -16.36 -10.28
CA ILE A 359 -10.62 -17.55 -9.47
C ILE A 359 -11.74 -18.59 -9.64
N PHE A 360 -12.99 -18.19 -9.42
CA PHE A 360 -14.12 -19.12 -9.31
C PHE A 360 -14.72 -19.53 -10.66
N ASP A 361 -14.73 -18.63 -11.65
CA ASP A 361 -15.42 -18.85 -12.93
C ASP A 361 -14.48 -19.07 -14.11
N LYS A 362 -13.25 -18.54 -14.02
CA LYS A 362 -12.27 -18.60 -15.11
C LYS A 362 -11.10 -19.55 -14.83
N GLY A 363 -11.00 -20.08 -13.62
CA GLY A 363 -9.94 -21.03 -13.23
C GLY A 363 -8.56 -20.38 -13.15
N PHE A 364 -8.49 -19.09 -12.82
CA PHE A 364 -7.22 -18.41 -12.58
C PHE A 364 -6.52 -19.00 -11.34
N ASP A 365 -5.26 -19.38 -11.50
CA ASP A 365 -4.43 -19.87 -10.41
C ASP A 365 -3.89 -18.69 -9.58
N ALA A 366 -4.61 -18.38 -8.51
CA ALA A 366 -4.24 -17.34 -7.54
C ALA A 366 -3.30 -17.85 -6.42
N ASN A 367 -2.74 -19.07 -6.53
CA ASN A 367 -2.00 -19.68 -5.43
C ASN A 367 -0.69 -18.95 -5.09
N ASN A 368 -0.09 -18.26 -6.05
CA ASN A 368 1.19 -17.57 -5.89
C ASN A 368 1.09 -16.04 -6.07
N LEU A 369 -0.04 -15.44 -5.72
CA LEU A 369 -0.14 -13.98 -5.62
C LEU A 369 0.64 -13.46 -4.40
N PRO A 370 1.24 -12.25 -4.47
CA PRO A 370 1.87 -11.61 -3.32
C PRO A 370 0.85 -11.28 -2.22
N LEU A 371 1.34 -10.98 -1.00
CA LEU A 371 0.46 -10.57 0.10
C LEU A 371 -0.35 -9.30 -0.24
N GLY A 372 0.23 -8.38 -1.02
CA GLY A 372 -0.46 -7.27 -1.66
C GLY A 372 -0.26 -7.26 -3.17
N SER A 373 -1.35 -7.33 -3.92
CA SER A 373 -1.42 -7.19 -5.37
C SER A 373 -1.66 -5.74 -5.73
N TYR A 374 -0.57 -4.99 -5.88
CA TYR A 374 -0.67 -3.55 -6.04
C TYR A 374 -0.84 -3.10 -7.48
N TYR A 375 -1.74 -2.14 -7.71
CA TYR A 375 -1.80 -1.42 -8.99
C TYR A 375 -0.61 -0.45 -9.13
N PRO A 376 -0.20 -0.14 -10.38
CA PRO A 376 0.94 0.73 -10.63
C PRO A 376 0.80 2.11 -9.97
N SER A 377 1.88 2.58 -9.34
CA SER A 377 1.93 3.92 -8.80
C SER A 377 2.01 4.96 -9.90
N ARG A 378 1.16 5.98 -9.81
CA ARG A 378 1.30 7.23 -10.57
C ARG A 378 0.81 8.39 -9.73
N VAL A 379 1.35 9.58 -10.01
CA VAL A 379 0.91 10.83 -9.41
C VAL A 379 0.39 11.78 -10.48
N VAL A 380 -0.61 12.57 -10.08
CA VAL A 380 -1.21 13.62 -10.86
C VAL A 380 -0.65 14.95 -10.39
N THR A 381 -0.14 15.72 -11.33
CA THR A 381 0.41 17.06 -11.16
C THR A 381 -0.35 18.01 -12.05
N LYS A 382 -0.12 19.32 -11.90
CA LYS A 382 -0.77 20.32 -12.76
C LYS A 382 -0.52 20.06 -14.25
N GLU A 383 0.67 19.56 -14.59
CA GLU A 383 1.11 19.35 -15.97
C GLU A 383 0.39 18.18 -16.66
N ASN A 384 -0.07 17.18 -15.91
CA ASN A 384 -0.68 15.97 -16.48
C ASN A 384 -2.15 15.76 -16.06
N ALA A 385 -2.74 16.64 -15.24
CA ALA A 385 -4.09 16.49 -14.72
C ALA A 385 -5.16 16.23 -15.81
N ASP A 386 -5.02 16.88 -16.96
CA ASP A 386 -5.94 16.70 -18.10
C ASP A 386 -5.94 15.29 -18.68
N GLU A 387 -4.88 14.50 -18.47
CA GLU A 387 -4.83 13.09 -18.90
C GLU A 387 -5.67 12.17 -17.99
N PHE A 388 -5.92 12.59 -16.75
CA PHE A 388 -6.57 11.77 -15.72
C PHE A 388 -8.02 12.17 -15.46
N ILE A 389 -8.37 13.44 -15.62
CA ILE A 389 -9.72 13.93 -15.39
C ILE A 389 -10.69 13.26 -16.37
N ASP A 390 -11.62 12.45 -15.84
CA ASP A 390 -12.65 11.83 -16.66
C ASP A 390 -13.66 12.88 -17.12
N PRO A 391 -13.97 12.99 -18.43
CA PRO A 391 -15.09 13.84 -18.87
C PRO A 391 -16.44 13.40 -18.28
N ASP A 392 -16.59 12.15 -17.89
CA ASP A 392 -17.77 11.69 -17.15
C ASP A 392 -17.71 12.14 -15.69
N THR A 393 -18.54 13.12 -15.33
CA THR A 393 -18.61 13.65 -13.96
C THR A 393 -19.28 12.71 -12.97
N ALA A 394 -19.90 11.61 -13.43
CA ALA A 394 -20.42 10.57 -12.54
C ALA A 394 -19.30 9.67 -11.99
N ASN A 395 -18.13 9.62 -12.64
CA ASN A 395 -16.95 8.96 -12.10
C ASN A 395 -16.27 9.89 -11.07
N PRO A 396 -16.25 9.52 -9.77
CA PRO A 396 -15.64 10.36 -8.74
C PRO A 396 -14.10 10.34 -8.76
N PHE A 397 -13.47 9.59 -9.67
CA PHE A 397 -12.02 9.46 -9.82
C PHE A 397 -11.60 9.70 -11.29
N PHE A 398 -10.40 9.22 -11.63
CA PHE A 398 -9.87 9.14 -12.97
C PHE A 398 -10.40 7.92 -13.73
N ARG A 399 -10.25 7.93 -15.06
CA ARG A 399 -10.56 6.76 -15.89
C ARG A 399 -9.57 5.63 -15.61
N TYR A 400 -10.08 4.41 -15.45
CA TYR A 400 -9.25 3.25 -15.14
C TYR A 400 -9.66 1.99 -15.92
N THR A 401 -8.79 1.00 -15.87
CA THR A 401 -9.06 -0.40 -16.23
C THR A 401 -8.38 -1.27 -15.19
N VAL A 402 -9.05 -2.34 -14.74
CA VAL A 402 -8.46 -3.32 -13.80
C VAL A 402 -7.23 -3.97 -14.44
N PRO A 403 -6.01 -3.80 -13.89
CA PRO A 403 -4.83 -4.44 -14.43
C PRO A 403 -4.87 -5.95 -14.14
N ALA A 404 -4.09 -6.71 -14.91
CA ALA A 404 -3.91 -8.14 -14.62
C ALA A 404 -3.24 -8.34 -13.25
N PHE A 405 -3.76 -9.30 -12.48
CA PHE A 405 -3.10 -9.78 -11.27
C PHE A 405 -1.86 -10.59 -11.63
N LYS A 406 -0.76 -10.30 -10.96
CA LYS A 406 0.56 -10.88 -11.24
C LYS A 406 0.97 -11.82 -10.11
N THR A 407 1.46 -12.99 -10.47
CA THR A 407 2.09 -13.88 -9.52
C THR A 407 3.44 -13.32 -9.07
N ILE A 408 3.99 -13.85 -7.98
CA ILE A 408 5.36 -13.53 -7.55
C ILE A 408 6.38 -13.87 -8.65
N GLY A 409 6.13 -14.93 -9.43
CA GLY A 409 6.94 -15.26 -10.61
C GLY A 409 6.94 -14.14 -11.66
N ASP A 410 5.75 -13.61 -12.00
CA ASP A 410 5.60 -12.51 -12.96
C ASP A 410 6.18 -11.18 -12.47
N ILE A 411 6.25 -10.98 -11.15
CA ILE A 411 6.84 -9.77 -10.54
C ILE A 411 8.38 -9.83 -10.59
N ARG A 412 8.95 -11.03 -10.49
CA ARG A 412 10.40 -11.26 -10.51
C ARG A 412 10.98 -11.30 -11.93
N SER A 413 10.17 -11.65 -12.93
CA SER A 413 10.55 -11.71 -14.36
C SER A 413 10.53 -10.34 -15.02
#